data_AF-A0A8T0VIA9-F1
#
_entry.id   AF-A0A8T0VIA9-F1
#
_cell.length_a   1.000
_cell.length_b   1.000
_cell.length_c   1.000
_cell.angle_alpha   90.00
_cell.angle_beta   90.00
_cell.angle_gamma   90.00
#
_symmetry.space_group_name_H-M   'P 1'
#
loop_
_entity.id
_entity.type
_entity.pdbx_description
1 polymer ?
#
loop_
_entity_poly.entity_id
_entity_poly.type
_entity_poly.pdbx_seq_one_letter_code
_entity_poly.pdbx_strand_id
1 'polypeptide(L)'
;MASATQQQQHRRAMAVVLAVLLTAMPMRAASGGCEGDKFPAGRSYAHCAALPKLGARLHWTHDARTGSLSVAFVARPAGAGGAGWAAWAINPAGDGMKGAQALVAFRPSPAAPYAVNTYNITGYKPFGASSTAIAFRPTELAADDVAAAGEVRLYGKLQLAPGTEVVNHLWQVGSAVTAGAPAKHAFDKDNLEAKGKLALSGAALAPAPAPAAAGAGGSSAAKGSSAGGATTPSGAKPSPAKAAAAAPVLMLLALAVGFIATV
;
A
#
# COMPACT_ATOMS: atom_id res chain seq x y z
N MET A 1 33.65 54.56 -20.16
CA MET A 1 33.82 53.14 -19.76
C MET A 1 32.95 52.70 -18.56
N ALA A 2 32.35 53.61 -17.78
CA ALA A 2 31.49 53.25 -16.62
C ALA A 2 30.08 52.69 -16.96
N SER A 3 29.62 52.81 -18.21
CA SER A 3 28.26 52.42 -18.61
C SER A 3 28.08 50.90 -18.77
N ALA A 4 29.12 50.19 -19.22
CA ALA A 4 29.05 48.75 -19.46
C ALA A 4 29.00 47.92 -18.16
N THR A 5 29.72 48.37 -17.12
CA THR A 5 29.76 47.69 -15.82
C THR A 5 28.44 47.83 -15.06
N GLN A 6 27.81 49.00 -15.12
CA GLN A 6 26.51 49.26 -14.50
C GLN A 6 25.39 48.42 -15.17
N GLN A 7 25.39 48.33 -16.50
CA GLN A 7 24.44 47.51 -17.25
C GLN A 7 24.56 46.01 -16.92
N GLN A 8 25.78 45.53 -16.68
CA GLN A 8 26.04 44.14 -16.30
C GLN A 8 25.62 43.83 -14.87
N GLN A 9 25.76 44.79 -13.95
CA GLN A 9 25.27 44.65 -12.57
C GLN A 9 23.74 44.60 -12.50
N HIS A 10 23.03 45.44 -13.26
CA HIS A 10 21.56 45.41 -13.32
C HIS A 10 21.03 44.09 -13.90
N ARG A 11 21.68 43.54 -14.94
CA ARG A 11 21.33 42.23 -15.52
C ARG A 11 21.52 41.09 -14.52
N ARG A 12 22.60 41.12 -13.74
CA ARG A 12 22.85 40.13 -12.67
C ARG A 12 21.84 40.26 -11.54
N ALA A 13 21.54 41.47 -11.10
CA ALA A 13 20.55 41.71 -10.06
C ALA A 13 19.14 41.25 -10.50
N MET A 14 18.72 41.55 -11.74
CA MET A 14 17.47 41.03 -12.29
C MET A 14 17.46 39.51 -12.39
N ALA A 15 18.56 38.89 -12.83
CA ALA A 15 18.65 37.43 -12.91
C ALA A 15 18.57 36.76 -11.52
N VAL A 16 19.17 37.36 -10.49
CA VAL A 16 19.09 36.87 -9.10
C VAL A 16 17.67 37.06 -8.54
N VAL A 17 17.04 38.22 -8.75
CA VAL A 17 15.66 38.46 -8.32
C VAL A 17 14.68 37.51 -9.01
N LEU A 18 14.87 37.24 -10.30
CA LEU A 18 14.08 36.27 -11.05
C LEU A 18 14.30 34.85 -10.54
N ALA A 19 15.56 34.45 -10.27
CA ALA A 19 15.86 33.13 -9.71
C ALA A 19 15.24 32.93 -8.31
N VAL A 20 15.27 33.96 -7.45
CA VAL A 20 14.65 33.92 -6.12
C VAL A 20 13.12 33.83 -6.22
N LEU A 21 12.50 34.58 -7.15
CA LEU A 21 11.06 34.52 -7.41
C LEU A 21 10.62 33.15 -7.93
N LEU A 22 11.42 32.47 -8.78
CA LEU A 22 11.10 31.11 -9.25
C LEU A 22 11.21 30.04 -8.15
N THR A 23 12.02 30.26 -7.10
CA THR A 23 12.11 29.33 -5.96
C THR A 23 11.04 29.52 -4.89
N ALA A 24 10.29 30.63 -4.93
CA ALA A 24 9.29 30.98 -3.92
C ALA A 24 7.86 30.54 -4.28
N MET A 25 7.66 29.80 -5.37
CA MET A 25 6.34 29.24 -5.68
C MET A 25 6.05 28.08 -4.71
N PRO A 26 5.03 28.16 -3.84
CA PRO A 26 4.65 27.01 -3.03
C PRO A 26 4.23 25.89 -3.98
N MET A 27 4.92 24.76 -3.91
CA MET A 27 4.51 23.55 -4.60
C MET A 27 3.20 23.10 -3.95
N ARG A 28 2.07 23.58 -4.46
CA ARG A 28 0.77 23.00 -4.14
C ARG A 28 0.88 21.53 -4.54
N ALA A 29 0.82 20.64 -3.55
CA ALA A 29 0.59 19.22 -3.82
C ALA A 29 -0.63 19.17 -4.74
N ALA A 30 -0.44 18.66 -5.95
CA ALA A 30 -1.51 18.60 -6.92
C ALA A 30 -2.66 17.79 -6.31
N SER A 31 -3.82 18.41 -6.14
CA SER A 31 -5.10 17.75 -5.86
C SER A 31 -5.60 16.90 -7.03
N GLY A 32 -4.79 16.78 -8.09
CA GLY A 32 -5.10 16.00 -9.28
C GLY A 32 -5.50 14.57 -8.89
N GLY A 33 -6.71 14.19 -9.27
CA GLY A 33 -7.28 12.87 -9.01
C GLY A 33 -8.41 12.85 -7.97
N CYS A 34 -8.52 13.85 -7.09
CA CYS A 34 -9.58 13.90 -6.06
C CYS A 34 -10.87 14.56 -6.54
N GLU A 35 -10.78 15.45 -7.54
CA GLU A 35 -11.82 16.42 -7.92
C GLU A 35 -13.11 15.79 -8.51
N GLY A 36 -13.13 14.48 -8.73
CA GLY A 36 -14.29 13.74 -9.24
C GLY A 36 -15.04 12.88 -8.22
N ASP A 37 -14.50 12.68 -7.02
CA ASP A 37 -15.11 11.76 -6.05
C ASP A 37 -16.33 12.37 -5.37
N LYS A 38 -17.50 11.74 -5.59
CA LYS A 38 -18.77 12.15 -4.98
C LYS A 38 -19.28 11.08 -4.02
N PHE A 39 -19.11 11.30 -2.73
CA PHE A 39 -19.53 10.35 -1.70
C PHE A 39 -21.04 10.37 -1.43
N PRO A 40 -21.62 9.29 -0.88
CA PRO A 40 -23.00 9.26 -0.42
C PRO A 40 -23.29 10.37 0.60
N ALA A 41 -24.58 10.74 0.72
CA ALA A 41 -25.02 11.77 1.66
C ALA A 41 -24.52 11.48 3.08
N GLY A 42 -24.05 12.53 3.78
CA GLY A 42 -23.51 12.42 5.13
C GLY A 42 -22.03 11.99 5.21
N ARG A 43 -21.35 11.75 4.08
CA ARG A 43 -19.91 11.47 4.05
C ARG A 43 -19.17 12.62 3.35
N SER A 44 -18.38 13.36 4.11
CA SER A 44 -17.48 14.38 3.61
C SER A 44 -16.13 14.30 4.31
N TYR A 45 -15.08 14.69 3.60
CA TYR A 45 -13.70 14.57 4.06
C TYR A 45 -12.97 15.89 3.88
N ALA A 46 -12.19 16.29 4.89
CA ALA A 46 -11.46 17.56 4.89
C ALA A 46 -10.23 17.53 3.99
N HIS A 47 -9.66 16.35 3.77
CA HIS A 47 -8.42 16.16 3.03
C HIS A 47 -8.58 15.06 1.99
N CYS A 48 -7.82 15.19 0.91
CA CYS A 48 -7.67 14.14 -0.10
C CYS A 48 -6.25 14.12 -0.68
N ALA A 49 -5.82 12.93 -1.08
CA ALA A 49 -4.61 12.71 -1.85
C ALA A 49 -4.81 11.58 -2.87
N ALA A 50 -4.37 11.82 -4.11
CA ALA A 50 -4.07 10.74 -5.03
C ALA A 50 -2.78 10.05 -4.59
N LEU A 51 -2.85 8.73 -4.40
CA LEU A 51 -1.72 7.94 -3.95
C LEU A 51 -0.82 7.60 -5.16
N PRO A 52 0.51 7.52 -4.98
CA PRO A 52 1.43 7.37 -6.12
C PRO A 52 1.29 6.08 -6.92
N LYS A 53 0.56 5.08 -6.40
CA LYS A 53 0.50 3.71 -6.93
C LYS A 53 -0.92 3.19 -6.97
N LEU A 54 -1.15 2.25 -7.89
CA LEU A 54 -2.40 1.50 -8.03
C LEU A 54 -3.63 2.35 -8.37
N GLY A 55 -3.42 3.57 -8.89
CA GLY A 55 -4.50 4.51 -9.21
C GLY A 55 -5.41 4.83 -8.02
N ALA A 56 -4.88 4.67 -6.80
CA ALA A 56 -5.67 4.73 -5.58
C ALA A 56 -5.76 6.16 -5.04
N ARG A 57 -6.84 6.44 -4.31
CA ARG A 57 -7.09 7.75 -3.70
C ARG A 57 -7.53 7.57 -2.27
N LEU A 58 -7.09 8.49 -1.41
CA LEU A 58 -7.44 8.51 0.01
C LEU A 58 -8.05 9.86 0.35
N HIS A 59 -9.21 9.83 0.98
CA HIS A 59 -9.89 10.96 1.57
C HIS A 59 -9.99 10.75 3.07
N TRP A 60 -9.77 11.78 3.87
CA TRP A 60 -9.85 11.65 5.31
C TRP A 60 -10.21 12.96 6.05
N THR A 61 -10.71 12.79 7.26
CA THR A 61 -10.88 13.84 8.26
C THR A 61 -10.33 13.30 9.58
N HIS A 62 -9.48 14.08 10.24
CA HIS A 62 -8.86 13.68 11.48
C HIS A 62 -9.07 14.73 12.57
N ASP A 63 -9.47 14.28 13.76
CA ASP A 63 -9.47 15.08 14.98
C ASP A 63 -8.32 14.58 15.87
N ALA A 64 -7.23 15.34 15.91
CA ALA A 64 -6.05 15.01 16.70
C ALA A 64 -6.31 15.01 18.22
N ARG A 65 -7.29 15.78 18.71
CA ARG A 65 -7.61 15.82 20.14
C ARG A 65 -8.25 14.52 20.59
N THR A 66 -9.18 14.00 19.80
CA THR A 66 -9.90 12.76 20.13
C THR A 66 -9.25 11.52 19.55
N GLY A 67 -8.34 11.65 18.57
CA GLY A 67 -7.77 10.54 17.80
C GLY A 67 -8.73 9.95 16.77
N SER A 68 -9.86 10.59 16.50
CA SER A 68 -10.85 10.11 15.55
C SER A 68 -10.38 10.34 14.11
N LEU A 69 -10.27 9.27 13.33
CA LEU A 69 -9.92 9.31 11.91
C LEU A 69 -11.04 8.70 11.06
N SER A 70 -11.73 9.52 10.26
CA SER A 70 -12.66 9.04 9.23
C SER A 70 -11.95 8.97 7.89
N VAL A 71 -12.10 7.86 7.15
CA VAL A 71 -11.48 7.66 5.83
C VAL A 71 -12.50 7.23 4.78
N ALA A 72 -12.22 7.62 3.53
CA ALA A 72 -12.68 6.93 2.34
C ALA A 72 -11.48 6.58 1.46
N PHE A 73 -11.35 5.31 1.10
CA PHE A 73 -10.33 4.83 0.19
C PHE A 73 -10.98 4.39 -1.11
N VAL A 74 -10.47 4.85 -2.25
CA VAL A 74 -11.01 4.56 -3.58
C VAL A 74 -9.93 3.89 -4.42
N ALA A 75 -10.22 2.72 -4.97
CA ALA A 75 -9.33 2.04 -5.89
C ALA A 75 -10.09 1.06 -6.78
N ARG A 76 -9.53 0.74 -7.95
CA ARG A 76 -10.01 -0.34 -8.81
C ARG A 76 -9.43 -1.68 -8.35
N PRO A 77 -10.26 -2.67 -7.95
CA PRO A 77 -9.80 -4.03 -7.74
C PRO A 77 -9.09 -4.59 -8.98
N ALA A 78 -8.09 -5.45 -8.79
CA ALA A 78 -7.31 -5.99 -9.92
C ALA A 78 -8.04 -7.11 -10.69
N GLY A 79 -9.24 -7.50 -10.25
CA GLY A 79 -10.04 -8.54 -10.89
C GLY A 79 -11.00 -7.97 -11.93
N ALA A 80 -11.22 -8.72 -13.01
CA ALA A 80 -12.19 -8.33 -14.03
C ALA A 80 -13.63 -8.40 -13.50
N GLY A 81 -14.54 -7.60 -14.08
CA GLY A 81 -15.97 -7.66 -13.78
C GLY A 81 -16.35 -7.35 -12.32
N GLY A 82 -15.51 -6.59 -11.60
CA GLY A 82 -15.73 -6.30 -10.18
C GLY A 82 -15.32 -7.44 -9.23
N ALA A 83 -14.56 -8.42 -9.71
CA ALA A 83 -13.90 -9.40 -8.85
C ALA A 83 -12.72 -8.79 -8.10
N GLY A 84 -12.34 -9.42 -6.99
CA GLY A 84 -11.17 -9.03 -6.20
C GLY A 84 -11.51 -8.11 -5.05
N TRP A 85 -10.52 -7.32 -4.64
CA TRP A 85 -10.58 -6.54 -3.41
C TRP A 85 -9.67 -5.32 -3.46
N ALA A 86 -9.96 -4.35 -2.60
CA ALA A 86 -9.11 -3.19 -2.36
C ALA A 86 -8.95 -2.96 -0.85
N ALA A 87 -7.78 -2.50 -0.42
CA ALA A 87 -7.43 -2.36 0.98
C ALA A 87 -6.66 -1.09 1.27
N TRP A 88 -6.89 -0.56 2.47
CA TRP A 88 -6.08 0.47 3.08
C TRP A 88 -5.77 0.09 4.53
N ALA A 89 -4.55 0.37 4.99
CA ALA A 89 -4.11 -0.04 6.31
C ALA A 89 -3.17 0.99 6.95
N ILE A 90 -3.17 1.01 8.28
CA ILE A 90 -2.16 1.70 9.10
C ILE A 90 -1.24 0.64 9.70
N ASN A 91 0.08 0.84 9.62
CA ASN A 91 1.04 0.00 10.32
C ASN A 91 1.70 0.75 11.48
N PRO A 92 1.35 0.46 12.75
CA PRO A 92 1.99 1.07 13.90
C PRO A 92 3.40 0.54 14.18
N ALA A 93 3.79 -0.61 13.60
CA ALA A 93 5.04 -1.30 13.89
C ALA A 93 6.13 -1.14 12.82
N GLY A 94 5.82 -0.55 11.66
CA GLY A 94 6.76 -0.42 10.55
C GLY A 94 6.14 0.16 9.28
N ASP A 95 6.82 0.00 8.15
CA ASP A 95 6.40 0.51 6.84
C ASP A 95 5.95 -0.61 5.86
N GLY A 96 6.06 -1.87 6.25
CA GLY A 96 5.66 -3.04 5.44
C GLY A 96 4.26 -3.58 5.78
N MET A 97 3.85 -4.70 5.17
CA MET A 97 2.55 -5.32 5.46
C MET A 97 2.48 -5.95 6.86
N LYS A 98 3.57 -6.54 7.35
CA LYS A 98 3.59 -7.19 8.66
C LYS A 98 3.43 -6.13 9.76
N GLY A 99 2.43 -6.30 10.61
CA GLY A 99 2.01 -5.36 11.64
C GLY A 99 0.83 -4.47 11.24
N ALA A 100 0.45 -4.46 9.95
CA ALA A 100 -0.58 -3.58 9.45
C ALA A 100 -1.98 -3.96 9.95
N GLN A 101 -2.76 -2.93 10.26
CA GLN A 101 -4.15 -2.98 10.70
C GLN A 101 -5.01 -2.52 9.51
N ALA A 102 -5.58 -3.49 8.80
CA ALA A 102 -6.17 -3.27 7.49
C ALA A 102 -7.69 -3.21 7.52
N LEU A 103 -8.24 -2.32 6.70
CA LEU A 103 -9.62 -2.33 6.23
C LEU A 103 -9.60 -2.85 4.79
N VAL A 104 -10.42 -3.84 4.47
CA VAL A 104 -10.42 -4.49 3.14
C VAL A 104 -11.84 -4.58 2.61
N ALA A 105 -12.10 -3.96 1.46
CA ALA A 105 -13.37 -3.98 0.77
C ALA A 105 -13.37 -5.07 -0.30
N PHE A 106 -14.36 -5.95 -0.23
CA PHE A 106 -14.58 -7.01 -1.21
C PHE A 106 -16.00 -7.55 -1.14
N ARG A 107 -16.40 -8.33 -2.15
CA ARG A 107 -17.64 -9.10 -2.15
C ARG A 107 -17.37 -10.50 -1.61
N PRO A 108 -18.00 -10.94 -0.50
CA PRO A 108 -17.75 -12.27 0.07
C PRO A 108 -18.24 -13.41 -0.84
N SER A 109 -19.18 -13.11 -1.76
CA SER A 109 -19.59 -13.98 -2.86
C SER A 109 -19.96 -13.12 -4.09
N PRO A 110 -20.01 -13.67 -5.31
CA PRO A 110 -20.27 -12.88 -6.52
C PRO A 110 -21.59 -12.08 -6.50
N ALA A 111 -22.61 -12.58 -5.81
CA ALA A 111 -23.92 -11.93 -5.69
C ALA A 111 -24.05 -10.99 -4.48
N ALA A 112 -23.09 -11.01 -3.55
CA ALA A 112 -23.13 -10.18 -2.35
C ALA A 112 -22.72 -8.72 -2.67
N PRO A 113 -23.25 -7.73 -1.95
CA PRO A 113 -22.72 -6.37 -2.00
C PRO A 113 -21.28 -6.32 -1.47
N TYR A 114 -20.57 -5.24 -1.77
CA TYR A 114 -19.28 -4.97 -1.13
C TYR A 114 -19.47 -4.81 0.38
N ALA A 115 -18.56 -5.39 1.14
CA ALA A 115 -18.46 -5.24 2.59
C ALA A 115 -17.01 -4.93 2.97
N VAL A 116 -16.81 -4.41 4.17
CA VAL A 116 -15.47 -4.14 4.72
C VAL A 116 -15.19 -5.10 5.87
N ASN A 117 -14.15 -5.90 5.72
CA ASN A 117 -13.59 -6.68 6.82
C ASN A 117 -12.30 -6.04 7.35
N THR A 118 -11.97 -6.35 8.60
CA THR A 118 -10.75 -5.89 9.25
C THR A 118 -9.74 -7.03 9.42
N TYR A 119 -8.45 -6.77 9.16
CA TYR A 119 -7.40 -7.76 9.31
C TYR A 119 -6.19 -7.21 10.09
N ASN A 120 -5.82 -7.90 11.17
CA ASN A 120 -4.56 -7.71 11.86
C ASN A 120 -3.50 -8.60 11.21
N ILE A 121 -2.64 -7.99 10.38
CA ILE A 121 -1.69 -8.71 9.54
C ILE A 121 -0.43 -9.01 10.34
N THR A 122 -0.39 -10.15 11.04
CA THR A 122 0.77 -10.55 11.86
C THR A 122 1.87 -11.28 11.06
N GLY A 123 1.60 -11.62 9.79
CA GLY A 123 2.52 -12.30 8.88
C GLY A 123 1.89 -12.52 7.50
N TYR A 124 2.49 -13.42 6.70
CA TYR A 124 2.11 -13.66 5.30
C TYR A 124 1.24 -14.92 5.11
N LYS A 125 0.42 -15.25 6.11
CA LYS A 125 -0.53 -16.37 6.02
C LYS A 125 -1.80 -15.93 5.29
N PRO A 126 -2.52 -16.85 4.60
CA PRO A 126 -3.82 -16.54 4.02
C PRO A 126 -4.79 -15.97 5.06
N PHE A 127 -5.66 -15.06 4.63
CA PHE A 127 -6.73 -14.52 5.47
C PHE A 127 -7.88 -15.52 5.61
N GLY A 128 -8.56 -15.47 6.76
CA GLY A 128 -9.84 -16.14 6.95
C GLY A 128 -11.01 -15.29 6.46
N ALA A 129 -12.19 -15.89 6.33
CA ALA A 129 -13.39 -15.19 5.85
C ALA A 129 -13.93 -14.16 6.85
N SER A 130 -13.64 -14.34 8.15
CA SER A 130 -14.10 -13.46 9.21
C SER A 130 -13.10 -12.34 9.49
N SER A 131 -13.63 -11.17 9.85
CA SER A 131 -12.84 -10.07 10.40
C SER A 131 -12.08 -10.50 11.66
N THR A 132 -10.91 -9.91 11.83
CA THR A 132 -10.11 -9.99 13.06
C THR A 132 -10.11 -8.64 13.77
N ALA A 133 -9.98 -8.64 15.09
CA ALA A 133 -9.81 -7.42 15.86
C ALA A 133 -8.50 -6.73 15.46
N ILE A 134 -8.57 -5.41 15.26
CA ILE A 134 -7.42 -4.55 14.93
C ILE A 134 -7.17 -3.57 16.08
N ALA A 135 -5.94 -3.02 16.13
CA ALA A 135 -5.52 -2.11 17.20
C ALA A 135 -6.32 -0.80 17.26
N PHE A 136 -6.90 -0.37 16.12
CA PHE A 136 -7.71 0.83 16.02
C PHE A 136 -9.17 0.44 15.95
N ARG A 137 -9.96 0.74 16.98
CA ARG A 137 -11.38 0.35 17.02
C ARG A 137 -12.09 0.86 15.76
N PRO A 138 -12.61 -0.03 14.88
CA PRO A 138 -13.27 0.38 13.66
C PRO A 138 -14.76 0.57 13.90
N THR A 139 -15.32 1.66 13.36
CA THR A 139 -16.76 1.93 13.31
C THR A 139 -17.15 2.46 11.94
N GLU A 140 -18.46 2.53 11.66
CA GLU A 140 -19.00 3.14 10.42
C GLU A 140 -18.43 2.51 9.12
N LEU A 141 -18.05 1.24 9.21
CA LEU A 141 -17.51 0.47 8.09
C LEU A 141 -18.60 0.27 7.03
N ALA A 142 -18.29 0.63 5.79
CA ALA A 142 -19.16 0.42 4.65
C ALA A 142 -18.32 0.35 3.38
N ALA A 143 -18.87 -0.23 2.32
CA ALA A 143 -18.28 -0.12 1.00
C ALA A 143 -19.37 -0.05 -0.07
N ASP A 144 -19.06 0.62 -1.17
CA ASP A 144 -19.91 0.67 -2.35
C ASP A 144 -19.04 0.67 -3.62
N ASP A 145 -19.65 0.41 -4.77
CA ASP A 145 -18.97 0.45 -6.06
C ASP A 145 -19.24 1.75 -6.82
N VAL A 146 -18.26 2.16 -7.64
CA VAL A 146 -18.38 3.21 -8.64
C VAL A 146 -18.39 2.52 -10.00
N ALA A 147 -19.54 1.94 -10.36
CA ALA A 147 -19.68 1.06 -11.54
C ALA A 147 -19.08 1.62 -12.84
N ALA A 148 -19.34 2.89 -13.15
CA ALA A 148 -18.81 3.55 -14.36
C ALA A 148 -17.28 3.62 -14.38
N ALA A 149 -16.66 3.72 -13.20
CA ALA A 149 -15.22 3.75 -13.04
C ALA A 149 -14.62 2.39 -12.70
N GLY A 150 -15.42 1.34 -12.49
CA GLY A 150 -14.96 0.01 -12.05
C GLY A 150 -14.18 0.03 -10.74
N GLU A 151 -14.44 1.01 -9.87
CA GLU A 151 -13.76 1.20 -8.59
C GLU A 151 -14.63 0.76 -7.42
N VAL A 152 -14.00 0.47 -6.29
CA VAL A 152 -14.66 0.30 -5.00
C VAL A 152 -14.26 1.45 -4.08
N ARG A 153 -15.23 1.91 -3.29
CA ARG A 153 -15.01 2.84 -2.20
C ARG A 153 -15.18 2.11 -0.88
N LEU A 154 -14.14 2.16 -0.07
CA LEU A 154 -14.10 1.67 1.29
C LEU A 154 -14.26 2.86 2.24
N TYR A 155 -15.12 2.72 3.24
CA TYR A 155 -15.30 3.70 4.30
C TYR A 155 -15.00 3.11 5.66
N GLY A 156 -14.49 3.93 6.56
CA GLY A 156 -14.39 3.56 7.96
C GLY A 156 -14.01 4.73 8.84
N LYS A 157 -14.28 4.57 10.14
CA LYS A 157 -13.80 5.44 11.19
C LYS A 157 -12.94 4.63 12.14
N LEU A 158 -11.73 5.10 12.38
CA LEU A 158 -10.74 4.47 13.24
C LEU A 158 -10.49 5.34 14.46
N GLN A 159 -10.36 4.69 15.61
CA GLN A 159 -9.91 5.33 16.84
C GLN A 159 -8.39 5.15 16.98
N LEU A 160 -7.64 6.22 16.74
CA LEU A 160 -6.21 6.30 16.99
C LEU A 160 -5.93 6.77 18.43
N ALA A 161 -4.66 6.74 18.84
CA ALA A 161 -4.23 7.42 20.05
C ALA A 161 -4.39 8.95 19.89
N PRO A 162 -4.91 9.66 20.89
CA PRO A 162 -4.92 11.13 20.91
C PRO A 162 -3.52 11.70 20.64
N GLY A 163 -3.45 12.78 19.86
CA GLY A 163 -2.19 13.42 19.46
C GLY A 163 -1.44 12.72 18.31
N THR A 164 -2.00 11.68 17.68
CA THR A 164 -1.37 11.07 16.50
C THR A 164 -1.36 12.07 15.33
N GLU A 165 -0.18 12.45 14.83
CA GLU A 165 -0.09 13.40 13.70
C GLU A 165 0.29 12.71 12.39
N VAL A 166 1.16 11.70 12.46
CA VAL A 166 1.70 11.01 11.29
C VAL A 166 1.58 9.50 11.48
N VAL A 167 1.13 8.80 10.43
CA VAL A 167 1.04 7.34 10.41
C VAL A 167 1.82 6.76 9.23
N ASN A 168 2.34 5.54 9.39
CA ASN A 168 2.72 4.73 8.23
C ASN A 168 1.45 4.08 7.69
N HIS A 169 1.19 4.26 6.41
CA HIS A 169 0.06 3.64 5.74
C HIS A 169 0.52 2.82 4.54
N LEU A 170 -0.35 1.93 4.10
CA LEU A 170 -0.16 1.15 2.89
C LEU A 170 -1.52 0.82 2.30
N TRP A 171 -1.52 0.53 1.00
CA TRP A 171 -2.72 0.21 0.26
C TRP A 171 -2.43 -0.91 -0.72
N GLN A 172 -3.46 -1.69 -1.04
CA GLN A 172 -3.34 -2.80 -1.97
C GLN A 172 -4.61 -3.01 -2.75
N VAL A 173 -4.46 -3.65 -3.90
CA VAL A 173 -5.55 -4.24 -4.68
C VAL A 173 -5.19 -5.67 -5.02
N GLY A 174 -6.20 -6.55 -5.06
CA GLY A 174 -6.03 -7.94 -5.46
C GLY A 174 -7.14 -8.40 -6.39
N SER A 175 -6.87 -9.47 -7.13
CA SER A 175 -7.72 -9.92 -8.24
C SER A 175 -8.79 -10.94 -7.84
N ALA A 176 -8.66 -11.56 -6.67
CA ALA A 176 -9.53 -12.67 -6.28
C ALA A 176 -9.91 -12.65 -4.80
N VAL A 177 -11.13 -13.10 -4.54
CA VAL A 177 -11.64 -13.51 -3.23
C VAL A 177 -11.83 -15.01 -3.29
N THR A 178 -11.28 -15.75 -2.33
CA THR A 178 -11.34 -17.22 -2.30
C THR A 178 -11.82 -17.66 -0.92
N ALA A 179 -12.79 -18.56 -0.88
CA ALA A 179 -13.41 -19.03 0.37
C ALA A 179 -13.88 -17.88 1.29
N GLY A 180 -14.44 -16.82 0.70
CA GLY A 180 -14.94 -15.66 1.44
C GLY A 180 -13.86 -14.71 1.99
N ALA A 181 -12.59 -14.87 1.59
CA ALA A 181 -11.48 -14.06 2.05
C ALA A 181 -10.66 -13.45 0.90
N PRO A 182 -10.04 -12.26 1.06
CA PRO A 182 -9.13 -11.71 0.07
C PRO A 182 -7.96 -12.66 -0.18
N ALA A 183 -7.74 -13.05 -1.45
CA ALA A 183 -6.54 -13.78 -1.83
C ALA A 183 -5.31 -12.85 -1.86
N LYS A 184 -4.11 -13.42 -1.90
CA LYS A 184 -2.86 -12.68 -2.01
C LYS A 184 -2.87 -11.70 -3.20
N HIS A 185 -2.41 -10.47 -2.99
CA HIS A 185 -2.22 -9.51 -4.09
C HIS A 185 -0.99 -9.86 -4.95
N ALA A 186 -0.84 -9.18 -6.10
CA ALA A 186 0.33 -9.33 -6.95
C ALA A 186 1.59 -8.75 -6.29
N PHE A 187 2.78 -9.26 -6.66
CA PHE A 187 4.06 -8.72 -6.19
C PHE A 187 4.70 -7.79 -7.22
N ASP A 188 3.88 -7.15 -8.05
CA ASP A 188 4.36 -6.20 -9.04
C ASP A 188 4.94 -4.96 -8.36
N LYS A 189 5.77 -4.22 -9.09
CA LYS A 189 6.46 -3.02 -8.58
C LYS A 189 5.49 -2.06 -7.88
N ASP A 190 4.33 -1.79 -8.49
CA ASP A 190 3.38 -0.85 -7.92
C ASP A 190 2.73 -1.37 -6.63
N ASN A 191 2.50 -2.68 -6.49
CA ASN A 191 2.04 -3.26 -5.23
C ASN A 191 3.11 -3.17 -4.14
N LEU A 192 4.37 -3.47 -4.48
CA LEU A 192 5.47 -3.42 -3.51
C LEU A 192 5.78 -1.98 -3.04
N GLU A 193 5.49 -1.00 -3.88
CA GLU A 193 5.70 0.43 -3.62
C GLU A 193 4.46 1.14 -3.05
N ALA A 194 3.33 0.45 -2.89
CA ALA A 194 2.07 1.00 -2.38
C ALA A 194 2.08 1.20 -0.84
N LYS A 195 3.03 2.02 -0.38
CA LYS A 195 3.25 2.37 1.02
C LYS A 195 3.77 3.80 1.16
N GLY A 196 3.59 4.39 2.33
CA GLY A 196 4.06 5.75 2.59
C GLY A 196 3.82 6.22 4.01
N LYS A 197 4.15 7.49 4.24
CA LYS A 197 3.76 8.21 5.46
C LYS A 197 2.63 9.18 5.12
N LEU A 198 1.70 9.33 6.05
CA LEU A 198 0.56 10.22 5.93
C LEU A 198 0.55 11.20 7.10
N ALA A 199 0.65 12.50 6.81
CA ALA A 199 0.31 13.54 7.78
C ALA A 199 -1.22 13.67 7.84
N LEU A 200 -1.80 13.40 9.01
CA LEU A 200 -3.25 13.40 9.18
C LEU A 200 -3.86 14.80 9.09
N SER A 201 -3.04 15.85 9.19
CA SER A 201 -3.43 17.25 8.97
C SER A 201 -3.64 17.62 7.49
N GLY A 202 -3.35 16.73 6.54
CA GLY A 202 -3.39 17.07 5.11
C GLY A 202 -2.13 17.76 4.58
N ALA A 203 -1.17 18.09 5.45
CA ALA A 203 0.07 18.73 5.04
C ALA A 203 0.95 17.80 4.20
N ALA A 204 1.64 18.35 3.19
CA ALA A 204 2.68 17.62 2.50
C ALA A 204 3.83 17.33 3.47
N LEU A 205 4.25 16.07 3.55
CA LEU A 205 5.46 15.70 4.29
C LEU A 205 6.68 16.06 3.44
N ALA A 206 7.72 16.61 4.08
CA ALA A 206 8.99 16.84 3.40
C ALA A 206 9.53 15.51 2.85
N PRO A 207 10.17 15.51 1.66
CA PRO A 207 10.84 14.33 1.15
C PRO A 207 11.83 13.83 2.21
N ALA A 208 11.80 12.53 2.50
CA ALA A 208 12.80 11.93 3.37
C ALA A 208 14.20 12.23 2.77
N PRO A 209 15.21 12.57 3.59
CA PRO A 209 16.56 12.74 3.11
C PRO A 209 16.97 11.49 2.32
N ALA A 210 17.57 11.68 1.15
CA ALA A 210 18.11 10.57 0.38
C ALA A 210 19.05 9.75 1.29
N PRO A 211 18.97 8.41 1.28
CA PRO A 211 19.91 7.61 2.05
C PRO A 211 21.33 8.00 1.66
N ALA A 212 22.12 8.36 2.66
CA ALA A 212 23.52 8.70 2.46
C ALA A 212 24.19 7.55 1.73
N ALA A 213 24.82 7.84 0.58
CA ALA A 213 25.58 6.86 -0.16
C ALA A 213 26.59 6.22 0.80
N ALA A 214 26.44 4.92 1.06
CA ALA A 214 27.42 4.17 1.82
C ALA A 214 28.74 4.26 1.04
N GLY A 215 29.69 5.02 1.58
CA GLY A 215 31.02 5.15 1.01
C GLY A 215 31.61 3.76 0.83
N ALA A 216 32.05 3.46 -0.39
CA ALA A 216 32.79 2.26 -0.72
C ALA A 216 34.14 2.31 0.03
N GLY A 217 34.15 1.80 1.26
CA GLY A 217 35.36 1.53 2.03
C GLY A 217 35.97 0.22 1.56
N GLY A 218 37.05 0.31 0.77
CA GLY A 218 37.77 -0.84 0.23
C GLY A 218 38.27 -1.79 1.31
N SER A 219 37.99 -3.08 1.13
CA SER A 219 38.60 -4.15 1.93
C SER A 219 40.02 -4.39 1.45
N SER A 220 41.00 -3.99 2.26
CA SER A 220 42.39 -4.43 2.12
C SER A 220 42.56 -5.77 2.82
N ALA A 221 43.08 -6.74 2.08
CA ALA A 221 43.48 -8.05 2.57
C ALA A 221 44.65 -7.94 3.55
N ALA A 222 44.58 -8.65 4.67
CA ALA A 222 45.74 -9.00 5.47
C ALA A 222 45.64 -10.45 5.94
N LYS A 223 46.67 -11.19 5.55
CA LYS A 223 46.95 -12.61 5.76
C LYS A 223 47.66 -12.76 7.11
N GLY A 224 47.25 -13.74 7.92
CA GLY A 224 47.96 -14.12 9.15
C GLY A 224 47.59 -15.53 9.61
N SER A 225 48.53 -16.45 9.49
CA SER A 225 48.43 -17.86 9.91
C SER A 225 49.12 -18.10 11.25
N SER A 226 48.51 -18.91 12.12
CA SER A 226 49.17 -19.91 13.01
C SER A 226 48.05 -20.71 13.71
N ALA A 227 47.84 -22.00 13.43
CA ALA A 227 48.57 -23.19 13.88
C ALA A 227 48.32 -23.57 15.37
N GLY A 228 47.75 -24.76 15.57
CA GLY A 228 48.00 -25.61 16.75
C GLY A 228 46.79 -25.97 17.62
N GLY A 229 46.44 -27.26 17.68
CA GLY A 229 45.67 -27.83 18.79
C GLY A 229 44.59 -28.85 18.40
N ALA A 230 44.98 -30.11 18.24
CA ALA A 230 44.12 -31.25 17.91
C ALA A 230 43.33 -31.77 19.13
N THR A 231 42.09 -32.24 18.90
CA THR A 231 41.54 -33.51 19.44
C THR A 231 40.18 -33.83 18.77
N THR A 232 40.16 -34.88 17.96
CA THR A 232 39.02 -35.76 17.62
C THR A 232 39.31 -37.12 18.30
N PRO A 233 38.32 -37.99 18.62
CA PRO A 233 37.48 -38.68 17.62
C PRO A 233 36.02 -38.87 18.13
N SER A 234 35.04 -39.47 17.47
CA SER A 234 34.96 -40.46 16.39
C SER A 234 33.49 -40.49 15.92
N GLY A 235 33.22 -40.95 14.70
CA GLY A 235 31.87 -41.41 14.31
C GLY A 235 31.41 -41.06 12.88
N ALA A 236 31.75 -41.94 11.94
CA ALA A 236 31.32 -42.00 10.53
C ALA A 236 29.78 -41.89 10.33
N LYS A 237 29.25 -41.11 9.36
CA LYS A 237 29.09 -41.31 7.88
C LYS A 237 27.98 -42.34 7.49
N PRO A 238 27.32 -42.27 6.30
CA PRO A 238 26.50 -41.22 5.65
C PRO A 238 25.08 -41.70 5.18
N SER A 239 24.25 -40.74 4.70
CA SER A 239 23.32 -40.69 3.52
C SER A 239 22.75 -41.98 2.86
N PRO A 240 21.56 -41.96 2.20
CA PRO A 240 21.24 -40.95 1.18
C PRO A 240 19.79 -40.45 1.03
N ALA A 241 19.75 -39.30 0.35
CA ALA A 241 18.59 -38.70 -0.29
C ALA A 241 17.95 -39.66 -1.31
N LYS A 242 16.62 -39.60 -1.41
CA LYS A 242 15.87 -40.18 -2.52
C LYS A 242 15.01 -39.09 -3.14
N ALA A 243 15.40 -38.70 -4.34
CA ALA A 243 14.57 -37.96 -5.28
C ALA A 243 13.50 -38.90 -5.88
N ALA A 244 12.28 -38.40 -6.04
CA ALA A 244 11.25 -38.94 -6.92
C ALA A 244 10.43 -37.73 -7.40
N ALA A 245 10.64 -37.24 -8.61
CA ALA A 245 10.03 -37.69 -9.86
C ALA A 245 8.56 -37.28 -9.97
N ALA A 246 8.32 -36.29 -10.83
CA ALA A 246 7.02 -35.80 -11.26
C ALA A 246 6.35 -36.80 -12.22
N ALA A 247 5.01 -36.84 -12.20
CA ALA A 247 4.19 -37.39 -13.28
C ALA A 247 2.94 -36.51 -13.48
N PRO A 248 2.49 -36.28 -14.73
CA PRO A 248 1.33 -35.44 -15.03
C PRO A 248 0.03 -36.27 -14.97
N VAL A 249 -1.05 -35.70 -14.43
CA VAL A 249 -2.40 -36.29 -14.56
C VAL A 249 -3.16 -35.52 -15.63
N LEU A 250 -3.50 -36.27 -16.68
CA LEU A 250 -4.22 -35.86 -17.88
C LEU A 250 -5.74 -35.80 -17.61
N MET A 251 -6.35 -34.76 -18.16
CA MET A 251 -7.76 -34.52 -18.51
C MET A 251 -8.73 -35.70 -18.52
N LEU A 252 -9.93 -35.47 -17.96
CA LEU A 252 -11.20 -36.06 -18.43
C LEU A 252 -12.30 -34.99 -18.41
N LEU A 253 -12.59 -34.44 -19.60
CA LEU A 253 -13.82 -33.72 -19.91
C LEU A 253 -14.98 -34.73 -19.92
N ALA A 254 -16.04 -34.48 -19.16
CA ALA A 254 -17.34 -35.11 -19.37
C ALA A 254 -18.33 -34.04 -19.84
N LEU A 255 -18.57 -34.05 -21.15
CA LEU A 255 -19.75 -33.45 -21.78
C LEU A 255 -20.95 -34.35 -21.49
N ALA A 256 -21.97 -33.82 -20.83
CA ALA A 256 -23.30 -34.43 -20.81
C ALA A 256 -24.28 -33.45 -21.46
N VAL A 257 -24.68 -33.82 -22.69
CA VAL A 257 -25.80 -33.28 -23.44
C VAL A 257 -27.00 -34.20 -23.18
N GLY A 258 -28.17 -33.63 -22.91
CA GLY A 258 -29.46 -34.35 -22.88
C GLY A 258 -30.56 -33.48 -22.27
N PHE A 259 -31.36 -32.78 -23.09
CA PHE A 259 -32.60 -33.21 -23.76
C PHE A 259 -33.87 -32.75 -23.00
N ILE A 260 -34.50 -31.71 -23.55
CA ILE A 260 -35.94 -31.49 -23.83
C ILE A 260 -36.97 -32.27 -22.98
N ALA A 261 -37.86 -31.54 -22.30
CA ALA A 261 -39.31 -31.80 -22.32
C ALA A 261 -40.11 -30.56 -21.86
N THR A 262 -40.89 -30.03 -22.78
CA THR A 262 -42.05 -29.16 -22.58
C THR A 262 -43.19 -29.91 -21.90
N VAL A 263 -43.79 -29.31 -20.85
CA VAL A 263 -45.24 -29.20 -20.63
C VAL A 263 -45.50 -27.90 -19.87
#